data_AF-A0A7S0ZYP0-F1
#
_entry.id   AF-A0A7S0ZYP0-F1
#
_cell.length_a   1.000
_cell.length_b   1.000
_cell.length_c   1.000
_cell.angle_alpha   90.00
_cell.angle_beta   90.00
_cell.angle_gamma   90.00
#
_symmetry.space_group_name_H-M   'P 1'
#
loop_
_entity.id
_entity.type
_entity.pdbx_description
1 polymer ?
#
loop_
_entity_poly.entity_id
_entity_poly.type
_entity_poly.pdbx_seq_one_letter_code
_entity_poly.pdbx_strand_id
1 'polypeptide(L)'
;VAVLRIEDDRGRILVQIGTAEPGDPTPTLKIELPGSKFIDEETPEEAAKRIISSRVRFLQGSVDHIRIDPVDEECHVSHRYKFFTKYLRTIVCMRVSGHVDAPSACYPAKCTSSSKHADVAEELRDRTVLLEQLDGKLFLYTWLYPGEKEKYADPSQAEMMRCWLESLEIDVPGFDAGDAQGSSSDSQHGFLSVIAVAPARISHTW
;
A
#
# COMPACT_ATOMS: atom_id res chain seq x y z
N VAL A 1 -0.68 -12.29 -16.07
CA VAL A 1 -0.47 -11.05 -15.26
C VAL A 1 0.89 -11.20 -14.58
N ALA A 2 1.66 -10.13 -14.47
CA ALA A 2 2.89 -10.13 -13.67
C ALA A 2 2.62 -9.45 -12.32
N VAL A 3 3.02 -10.11 -11.23
CA VAL A 3 2.96 -9.55 -9.88
C VAL A 3 4.33 -9.62 -9.23
N LEU A 4 4.65 -8.64 -8.40
CA LEU A 4 5.93 -8.56 -7.71
C LEU A 4 5.75 -9.03 -6.27
N ARG A 5 6.56 -10.02 -5.89
CA ARG A 5 6.73 -10.42 -4.51
C ARG A 5 8.07 -9.86 -4.04
N ILE A 6 8.01 -8.63 -3.52
CA ILE A 6 9.19 -7.92 -3.04
C ILE A 6 9.33 -8.20 -1.54
N GLU A 7 10.47 -8.76 -1.13
CA GLU A 7 10.80 -9.05 0.26
C GLU A 7 11.73 -7.98 0.86
N ASP A 8 11.55 -7.68 2.15
CA ASP A 8 12.56 -7.00 2.95
C ASP A 8 13.54 -7.99 3.63
N ASP A 9 14.47 -7.46 4.43
CA ASP A 9 15.45 -8.24 5.19
C ASP A 9 14.84 -9.08 6.32
N ARG A 10 13.59 -8.77 6.72
CA ARG A 10 12.83 -9.49 7.76
C ARG A 10 11.92 -10.57 7.17
N GLY A 11 11.93 -10.77 5.85
CA GLY A 11 11.06 -11.74 5.16
C GLY A 11 9.60 -11.29 5.07
N ARG A 12 9.31 -10.01 5.29
CA ARG A 12 8.00 -9.42 5.01
C ARG A 12 7.92 -9.10 3.52
N ILE A 13 6.71 -9.14 2.98
CA ILE A 13 6.41 -8.82 1.59
C ILE A 13 5.70 -7.48 1.48
N LEU A 14 6.03 -6.72 0.44
CA LEU A 14 5.33 -5.47 0.13
C LEU A 14 3.93 -5.78 -0.43
N VAL A 15 2.90 -5.27 0.24
CA VAL A 15 1.50 -5.49 -0.13
C VAL A 15 0.81 -4.15 -0.27
N GLN A 16 0.04 -3.99 -1.34
CA GLN A 16 -0.91 -2.89 -1.45
C GLN A 16 -2.07 -3.17 -0.49
N ILE A 17 -2.25 -2.28 0.49
CA ILE A 17 -3.30 -2.35 1.51
C ILE A 17 -4.49 -1.45 1.20
N GLY A 18 -4.36 -0.50 0.27
CA GLY A 18 -5.44 0.43 -0.01
C GLY A 18 -5.29 1.24 -1.29
N THR A 19 -6.37 1.91 -1.67
CA THR A 19 -6.38 2.97 -2.68
C THR A 19 -7.35 4.06 -2.26
N ALA A 20 -6.94 5.33 -2.32
CA ALA A 20 -7.82 6.48 -2.19
C ALA A 20 -7.95 7.18 -3.56
N GLU A 21 -9.17 7.65 -3.86
CA GLU A 21 -9.49 8.34 -5.10
C GLU A 21 -9.32 9.86 -4.91
N PRO A 22 -9.05 10.63 -5.98
CA PRO A 22 -8.93 12.08 -5.86
C PRO A 22 -10.23 12.68 -5.30
N GLY A 23 -10.11 13.48 -4.24
CA GLY A 23 -11.25 14.13 -3.57
C GLY A 23 -11.97 13.27 -2.53
N ASP A 24 -11.66 11.97 -2.41
CA ASP A 24 -12.11 11.12 -1.30
C ASP A 24 -10.89 10.54 -0.58
N PRO A 25 -10.52 11.11 0.58
CA PRO A 25 -9.36 10.63 1.32
C PRO A 25 -9.58 9.25 1.95
N THR A 26 -10.81 8.72 1.93
CA THR A 26 -11.12 7.43 2.56
C THR A 26 -10.55 6.29 1.72
N PRO A 27 -9.53 5.57 2.23
CA PRO A 27 -8.90 4.51 1.46
C PRO A 27 -9.80 3.28 1.39
N THR A 28 -10.02 2.78 0.17
CA THR A 28 -10.66 1.48 -0.06
C THR A 28 -9.65 0.37 0.20
N LEU A 29 -9.97 -0.53 1.13
CA LEU A 29 -9.16 -1.70 1.46
C LEU A 29 -8.92 -2.59 0.23
N LYS A 30 -7.66 -2.93 -0.02
CA LYS A 30 -7.23 -3.95 -0.99
C LYS A 30 -6.10 -4.75 -0.38
N ILE A 31 -5.97 -6.04 -0.67
CA ILE A 31 -4.86 -6.86 -0.16
C ILE A 31 -4.26 -7.59 -1.35
N GLU A 32 -3.39 -6.90 -2.07
CA GLU A 32 -2.86 -7.34 -3.35
C GLU A 32 -1.34 -7.12 -3.45
N LEU A 33 -0.65 -8.03 -4.14
CA LEU A 33 0.73 -7.78 -4.53
C LEU A 33 0.77 -6.72 -5.63
N PRO A 34 1.75 -5.80 -5.63
CA PRO A 34 1.91 -4.84 -6.71
C PRO A 34 2.11 -5.58 -8.04
N GLY A 35 1.32 -5.23 -9.06
CA GLY A 35 1.33 -5.96 -10.31
C GLY A 35 0.62 -5.24 -11.44
N SER A 36 0.79 -5.77 -12.64
CA SER A 36 0.05 -5.30 -13.81
C SER A 36 -0.12 -6.39 -14.86
N LYS A 37 -1.03 -6.16 -15.80
CA LYS A 37 -1.15 -7.04 -16.97
C LYS A 37 0.13 -6.99 -17.79
N PHE A 38 0.38 -8.08 -18.49
CA PHE A 38 1.45 -8.10 -19.48
C PHE A 38 1.12 -7.13 -20.62
N ILE A 39 2.13 -6.47 -21.15
CA ILE A 39 2.11 -5.78 -22.44
C ILE A 39 2.64 -6.76 -23.50
N ASP A 40 2.16 -6.64 -24.73
CA ASP A 40 2.50 -7.56 -25.82
C ASP A 40 4.03 -7.71 -25.97
N GLU A 41 4.46 -8.97 -26.06
CA GLU A 41 5.85 -9.42 -26.24
C GLU A 41 6.84 -9.12 -25.10
N GLU A 42 6.39 -8.62 -23.95
CA GLU A 42 7.30 -8.38 -22.81
C GLU A 42 7.63 -9.65 -22.02
N THR A 43 8.88 -9.76 -21.59
CA THR A 43 9.34 -10.79 -20.64
C THR A 43 8.89 -10.48 -19.20
N PRO A 44 8.83 -11.47 -18.29
CA PRO A 44 8.55 -11.23 -16.87
C PRO A 44 9.48 -10.19 -16.22
N GLU A 45 10.76 -10.17 -16.61
CA GLU A 45 11.75 -9.22 -16.13
C GLU A 45 11.48 -7.80 -16.62
N GLU A 46 11.12 -7.65 -17.89
CA GLU A 46 10.72 -6.35 -18.46
C GLU A 46 9.43 -5.84 -17.82
N ALA A 47 8.44 -6.73 -17.65
CA ALA A 47 7.20 -6.43 -16.92
C ALA A 47 7.51 -5.96 -15.50
N ALA A 48 8.45 -6.62 -14.81
CA ALA A 48 8.80 -6.27 -13.45
C ALA A 48 9.50 -4.91 -13.33
N LYS A 49 10.47 -4.63 -14.21
CA LYS A 49 11.10 -3.30 -14.30
C LYS A 49 10.08 -2.19 -14.60
N ARG A 50 9.12 -2.48 -15.47
CA ARG A 50 8.01 -1.57 -15.79
C ARG A 50 7.08 -1.37 -14.59
N ILE A 51 6.72 -2.43 -13.86
CA ILE A 51 5.86 -2.31 -12.67
C ILE A 51 6.57 -1.47 -11.60
N ILE A 52 7.87 -1.67 -11.35
CA ILE A 52 8.63 -0.83 -10.41
C ILE A 52 8.56 0.64 -10.82
N SER A 53 8.92 0.94 -12.07
CA SER A 53 8.97 2.32 -12.58
C SER A 53 7.60 3.00 -12.75
N SER A 54 6.49 2.24 -12.72
CA SER A 54 5.13 2.80 -12.90
C SER A 54 4.24 2.73 -11.67
N ARG A 55 4.44 1.77 -10.76
CA ARG A 55 3.51 1.50 -9.63
C ARG A 55 4.15 1.63 -8.26
N VAL A 56 5.45 1.38 -8.12
CA VAL A 56 6.18 1.42 -6.85
C VAL A 56 7.51 2.14 -7.06
N ARG A 57 7.42 3.41 -7.48
CA ARG A 57 8.57 4.20 -7.95
C ARG A 57 9.57 4.44 -6.83
N PHE A 58 9.10 4.49 -5.59
CA PHE A 58 9.94 4.58 -4.40
C PHE A 58 10.93 3.41 -4.22
N LEU A 59 10.74 2.29 -4.94
CA LEU A 59 11.71 1.19 -4.95
C LEU A 59 12.68 1.23 -6.13
N GLN A 60 12.58 2.21 -7.02
CA GLN A 60 13.43 2.28 -8.19
C GLN A 60 14.90 2.43 -7.79
N GLY A 61 15.70 1.40 -8.10
CA GLY A 61 17.13 1.36 -7.75
C GLY A 61 17.44 0.72 -6.38
N SER A 62 16.43 0.36 -5.60
CA SER A 62 16.57 -0.27 -4.27
C SER A 62 16.08 -1.72 -4.24
N VAL A 63 15.99 -2.39 -5.39
CA VAL A 63 15.55 -3.79 -5.47
C VAL A 63 16.46 -4.61 -6.37
N ASP A 64 16.89 -5.74 -5.84
CA ASP A 64 17.62 -6.77 -6.56
C ASP A 64 16.65 -7.86 -7.01
N HIS A 65 16.74 -8.23 -8.29
CA HIS A 65 15.99 -9.36 -8.82
C HIS A 65 16.62 -10.66 -8.32
N ILE A 66 15.82 -11.50 -7.65
CA ILE A 66 16.31 -12.77 -7.11
C ILE A 66 15.97 -13.92 -8.05
N ARG A 67 14.67 -14.08 -8.34
CA ARG A 67 14.16 -15.25 -9.06
C ARG A 67 12.77 -14.98 -9.63
N ILE A 68 12.40 -15.76 -10.63
CA ILE A 68 11.01 -15.85 -11.10
C ILE A 68 10.48 -17.18 -10.59
N ASP A 69 9.42 -17.12 -9.78
CA ASP A 69 8.70 -18.32 -9.38
C ASP A 69 7.65 -18.65 -10.44
N PRO A 70 7.50 -19.94 -10.82
CA PRO A 70 6.46 -20.33 -11.75
C PRO A 70 5.06 -20.04 -11.20
N VAL A 71 4.14 -19.98 -12.16
CA VAL A 71 2.80 -19.42 -12.09
C VAL A 71 2.01 -19.78 -10.82
N ASP A 72 1.47 -18.75 -10.15
CA ASP A 72 0.38 -18.89 -9.20
C ASP A 72 -0.97 -18.93 -9.94
N GLU A 73 -1.82 -19.86 -9.52
CA GLU A 73 -3.08 -20.18 -10.19
C GLU A 73 -4.24 -19.68 -9.35
N GLU A 74 -4.85 -18.56 -9.77
CA GLU A 74 -6.09 -18.10 -9.15
C GLU A 74 -7.30 -18.53 -9.97
N CYS A 75 -8.19 -19.32 -9.37
CA CYS A 75 -9.48 -19.68 -9.96
C CYS A 75 -10.55 -18.70 -9.52
N HIS A 76 -11.15 -18.00 -10.48
CA HIS A 76 -12.26 -17.07 -10.24
C HIS A 76 -13.50 -17.51 -11.01
N VAL A 77 -14.68 -17.34 -10.43
CA VAL A 77 -15.93 -17.52 -11.20
C VAL A 77 -16.17 -16.27 -12.02
N SER A 78 -16.24 -16.41 -13.35
CA SER A 78 -16.57 -15.30 -14.24
C SER A 78 -17.96 -14.75 -13.91
N HIS A 79 -18.04 -13.48 -13.52
CA HIS A 79 -19.32 -12.89 -13.14
C HIS A 79 -20.34 -12.87 -14.28
N ARG A 80 -19.83 -12.70 -15.52
CA ARG A 80 -20.63 -12.60 -16.75
C ARG A 80 -21.11 -13.94 -17.27
N TYR A 81 -20.28 -14.98 -17.16
CA TYR A 81 -20.54 -16.26 -17.84
C TYR A 81 -20.67 -17.45 -16.88
N LYS A 82 -20.49 -17.23 -15.57
CA LYS A 82 -20.61 -18.22 -14.50
C LYS A 82 -19.75 -19.47 -14.66
N PHE A 83 -18.69 -19.43 -15.49
CA PHE A 83 -17.68 -20.48 -15.59
C PHE A 83 -16.43 -20.14 -14.77
N PHE A 84 -15.72 -21.18 -14.30
CA PHE A 84 -14.41 -21.03 -13.66
C PHE A 84 -13.39 -20.55 -14.69
N THR A 85 -12.81 -19.37 -14.43
CA THR A 85 -11.71 -18.81 -15.19
C THR A 85 -10.45 -18.95 -14.35
N LYS A 86 -9.47 -19.64 -14.90
CA LYS A 86 -8.15 -19.78 -14.29
C LYS A 86 -7.28 -18.63 -14.77
N TYR A 87 -6.81 -17.82 -13.83
CA TYR A 87 -5.89 -16.72 -14.09
C TYR A 87 -4.48 -17.17 -13.72
N LEU A 88 -3.62 -17.25 -14.74
CA LEU A 88 -2.20 -17.52 -14.56
C LEU A 88 -1.49 -16.20 -14.21
N ARG A 89 -0.89 -16.16 -13.02
CA ARG A 89 -0.07 -15.04 -12.54
C ARG A 89 1.39 -15.45 -12.45
N THR A 90 2.26 -14.72 -13.12
CA THR A 90 3.71 -14.87 -12.97
C THR A 90 4.15 -14.06 -11.75
N ILE A 91 4.78 -14.73 -10.77
CA ILE A 91 5.32 -14.06 -9.58
C ILE A 91 6.81 -13.81 -9.80
N VAL A 92 7.18 -12.54 -9.85
CA VAL A 92 8.59 -12.13 -9.90
C VAL A 92 9.03 -11.80 -8.48
N CYS A 93 9.98 -12.58 -7.96
CA CYS A 93 10.49 -12.44 -6.60
C CYS A 93 11.71 -11.53 -6.58
N MET A 94 11.63 -10.51 -5.74
CA MET A 94 12.63 -9.45 -5.61
C MET A 94 12.94 -9.23 -4.14
N ARG A 95 14.11 -8.67 -3.84
CA ARG A 95 14.46 -8.26 -2.48
C ARG A 95 14.89 -6.82 -2.49
N VAL A 96 14.41 -6.07 -1.51
CA VAL A 96 14.88 -4.71 -1.27
C VAL A 96 16.34 -4.76 -0.84
N SER A 97 17.17 -4.01 -1.54
CA SER A 97 18.54 -3.74 -1.17
C SER A 97 18.72 -2.24 -0.98
N GLY A 98 19.21 -1.86 0.19
CA GLY A 98 19.42 -0.45 0.54
C GLY A 98 18.19 0.24 1.13
N HIS A 99 18.13 1.56 0.96
CA HIS A 99 17.15 2.41 1.62
C HIS A 99 15.94 2.67 0.71
N VAL A 100 14.75 2.69 1.31
CA VAL A 100 13.51 3.06 0.63
C VAL A 100 13.11 4.46 1.08
N ASP A 101 13.18 5.41 0.14
CA ASP A 101 12.73 6.78 0.37
C ASP A 101 11.35 6.95 -0.26
N ALA A 102 10.33 6.96 0.59
CA ALA A 102 8.93 7.11 0.20
C ALA A 102 8.21 8.02 1.18
N PRO A 103 7.24 8.83 0.71
CA PRO A 103 6.26 9.43 1.61
C PRO A 103 5.57 8.33 2.42
N SER A 104 5.32 8.59 3.70
CA SER A 104 4.73 7.60 4.58
C SER A 104 3.67 8.17 5.50
N ALA A 105 2.66 7.37 5.80
CA ALA A 105 1.67 7.62 6.85
C ALA A 105 1.88 6.64 8.02
N CYS A 106 1.46 7.08 9.20
CA CYS A 106 1.47 6.29 10.42
C CYS A 106 0.13 6.44 11.14
N TYR A 107 -0.14 5.51 12.07
CA TYR A 107 -1.28 5.67 12.97
C TYR A 107 -1.05 6.87 13.90
N PRO A 108 -2.06 7.74 14.11
CA PRO A 108 -1.91 8.92 14.95
C PRO A 108 -1.69 8.57 16.42
N ALA A 109 -0.65 9.16 17.01
CA ALA A 109 -0.30 8.98 18.42
C ALA A 109 -1.40 9.42 19.41
N LYS A 110 -2.38 10.22 18.94
CA LYS A 110 -3.45 10.81 19.77
C LYS A 110 -4.75 10.01 19.77
N CYS A 111 -4.88 8.95 18.98
CA CYS A 111 -6.09 8.12 18.94
C CYS A 111 -6.15 7.12 20.11
N THR A 112 -6.40 7.62 21.32
CA THR A 112 -6.54 6.79 22.54
C THR A 112 -7.98 6.66 23.06
N SER A 113 -8.97 7.36 22.49
CA SER A 113 -10.31 7.44 23.10
C SER A 113 -11.51 7.43 22.14
N SER A 114 -11.34 7.14 20.85
CA SER A 114 -12.47 6.96 19.92
C SER A 114 -12.94 5.51 19.96
N SER A 115 -14.21 5.28 20.31
CA SER A 115 -14.80 3.94 20.47
C SER A 115 -14.79 3.09 19.20
N LYS A 116 -14.53 3.68 18.02
CA LYS A 116 -14.41 2.97 16.74
C LYS A 116 -12.99 2.46 16.44
N HIS A 117 -11.95 3.00 17.09
CA HIS A 117 -10.54 2.68 16.77
C HIS A 117 -9.76 2.09 17.96
N ALA A 118 -10.39 1.95 19.13
CA ALA A 118 -9.73 1.44 20.34
C ALA A 118 -9.15 0.01 20.18
N ASP A 119 -9.73 -0.78 19.26
CA ASP A 119 -9.40 -2.20 19.05
C ASP A 119 -8.37 -2.46 17.92
N VAL A 120 -7.72 -1.42 17.37
CA VAL A 120 -6.62 -1.64 16.43
C VAL A 120 -5.47 -2.33 17.18
N ALA A 121 -5.08 -3.52 16.70
CA ALA A 121 -3.99 -4.31 17.26
C ALA A 121 -2.70 -3.48 17.32
N GLU A 122 -1.96 -3.62 18.42
CA GLU A 122 -0.70 -2.89 18.67
C GLU A 122 0.28 -3.03 17.49
N GLU A 123 0.35 -4.23 16.89
CA GLU A 123 1.18 -4.55 15.72
C GLU A 123 0.87 -3.75 14.44
N LEU A 124 -0.33 -3.19 14.32
CA LEU A 124 -0.70 -2.33 13.20
C LEU A 124 -0.41 -0.86 13.50
N ARG A 125 -0.45 -0.44 14.77
CA ARG A 125 -0.22 0.97 15.16
C ARG A 125 1.18 1.46 14.81
N ASP A 126 2.18 0.63 15.06
CA ASP A 126 3.58 0.96 14.79
C ASP A 126 3.99 0.72 13.33
N ARG A 127 3.04 0.30 12.48
CA ARG A 127 3.34 -0.10 11.11
C ARG A 127 3.37 1.10 10.19
N THR A 128 4.51 1.29 9.53
CA THR A 128 4.66 2.31 8.49
C THR A 128 3.86 1.94 7.25
N VAL A 129 3.13 2.91 6.72
CA VAL A 129 2.44 2.82 5.43
C VAL A 129 3.17 3.68 4.42
N LEU A 130 3.66 3.07 3.35
CA LEU A 130 4.32 3.76 2.24
C LEU A 130 3.25 4.24 1.25
N LEU A 131 3.44 5.44 0.72
CA LEU A 131 2.47 6.12 -0.12
C LEU A 131 3.03 6.35 -1.52
N GLU A 132 2.21 6.11 -2.54
CA GLU A 132 2.56 6.40 -3.94
C GLU A 132 1.37 7.07 -4.64
N GLN A 133 1.61 8.25 -5.22
CA GLN A 133 0.59 8.96 -5.99
C GLN A 133 0.76 8.66 -7.48
N LEU A 134 -0.26 8.09 -8.11
CA LEU A 134 -0.26 7.73 -9.52
C LEU A 134 -1.60 8.10 -10.17
N ASP A 135 -1.54 8.86 -11.26
CA ASP A 135 -2.72 9.28 -12.04
C ASP A 135 -3.83 9.93 -11.17
N GLY A 136 -3.43 10.73 -10.18
CA GLY A 136 -4.34 11.39 -9.24
C GLY A 136 -4.89 10.49 -8.12
N LYS A 137 -4.58 9.19 -8.13
CA LYS A 137 -4.95 8.25 -7.07
C LYS A 137 -3.80 8.07 -6.09
N LEU A 138 -4.15 7.78 -4.84
CA LEU A 138 -3.18 7.43 -3.81
C LEU A 138 -3.20 5.92 -3.57
N PHE A 139 -2.04 5.29 -3.64
CA PHE A 139 -1.84 3.88 -3.36
C PHE A 139 -1.10 3.73 -2.03
N LEU A 140 -1.60 2.84 -1.18
CA LEU A 140 -1.07 2.60 0.15
C LEU A 140 -0.45 1.22 0.20
N TYR A 141 0.80 1.14 0.64
CA TYR A 141 1.58 -0.09 0.72
C TYR A 141 2.09 -0.30 2.14
N THR A 142 2.23 -1.56 2.57
CA THR A 142 2.93 -1.89 3.81
C THR A 142 3.63 -3.24 3.70
N TRP A 143 4.54 -3.47 4.64
CA TRP A 143 5.25 -4.74 4.79
C TRP A 143 4.44 -5.69 5.66
N LEU A 144 3.98 -6.80 5.09
CA LEU A 144 3.24 -7.85 5.77
C LEU A 144 4.02 -9.16 5.75
N TYR A 145 3.97 -9.96 6.80
CA TYR A 145 4.37 -11.36 6.68
C TYR A 145 3.40 -12.09 5.73
N PRO A 146 3.86 -13.13 4.99
CA PRO A 146 2.99 -13.88 4.08
C PRO A 146 1.68 -14.38 4.72
N GLY A 147 1.76 -14.88 5.97
CA GLY A 147 0.57 -15.32 6.72
C GLY A 147 -0.39 -14.18 7.09
N GLU A 148 0.11 -12.96 7.28
CA GLU A 148 -0.76 -11.78 7.48
C GLU A 148 -1.48 -11.41 6.19
N LYS A 149 -0.77 -11.44 5.04
CA LYS A 149 -1.39 -11.19 3.73
C LYS A 149 -2.52 -12.19 3.46
N GLU A 150 -2.30 -13.47 3.75
CA GLU A 150 -3.33 -14.51 3.61
C GLU A 150 -4.51 -14.28 4.55
N LYS A 151 -4.22 -13.97 5.82
CA LYS A 151 -5.25 -13.64 6.82
C LYS A 151 -6.11 -12.46 6.35
N TYR A 152 -5.51 -11.34 5.96
CA TYR A 152 -6.26 -10.14 5.59
C TYR A 152 -6.89 -10.20 4.20
N ALA A 153 -6.48 -11.14 3.34
CA ALA A 153 -7.17 -11.41 2.08
C ALA A 153 -8.55 -12.05 2.31
N ASP A 154 -8.80 -12.68 3.47
CA ASP A 154 -10.13 -13.16 3.87
C ASP A 154 -11.00 -11.97 4.33
N PRO A 155 -12.12 -11.65 3.64
CA PRO A 155 -13.00 -10.55 4.01
C PRO A 155 -13.50 -10.60 5.46
N SER A 156 -13.63 -11.80 6.05
CA SER A 156 -14.07 -11.97 7.45
C SER A 156 -13.03 -11.52 8.47
N GLN A 157 -11.75 -11.49 8.08
CA GLN A 157 -10.61 -11.09 8.91
C GLN A 157 -10.09 -9.68 8.56
N ALA A 158 -10.59 -9.10 7.47
CA ALA A 158 -10.12 -7.84 6.91
C ALA A 158 -10.68 -6.60 7.63
N GLU A 159 -11.67 -6.76 8.51
CA GLU A 159 -12.30 -5.64 9.24
C GLU A 159 -11.30 -4.85 10.08
N MET A 160 -10.41 -5.54 10.79
CA MET A 160 -9.36 -4.89 11.58
C MET A 160 -8.42 -4.04 10.70
N MET A 161 -8.06 -4.56 9.52
CA MET A 161 -7.23 -3.84 8.55
C MET A 161 -7.98 -2.62 7.99
N ARG A 162 -9.29 -2.73 7.75
CA ARG A 162 -10.15 -1.60 7.33
C ARG A 162 -10.19 -0.50 8.38
N CYS A 163 -10.50 -0.84 9.63
CA CYS A 163 -10.54 0.11 10.74
C CYS A 163 -9.19 0.81 10.96
N TRP A 164 -8.08 0.08 10.78
CA TRP A 164 -6.74 0.64 10.83
C TRP A 164 -6.48 1.59 9.64
N LEU A 165 -6.82 1.19 8.42
CA LEU A 165 -6.62 2.00 7.23
C LEU A 165 -7.40 3.32 7.28
N GLU A 166 -8.64 3.29 7.76
CA GLU A 166 -9.49 4.48 7.98
C GLU A 166 -8.97 5.43 9.07
N SER A 167 -8.11 4.93 9.95
CA SER A 167 -7.54 5.72 11.05
C SER A 167 -6.20 6.37 10.73
N LEU A 168 -5.64 6.12 9.53
CA LEU A 168 -4.37 6.70 9.13
C LEU A 168 -4.51 8.21 8.88
N GLU A 169 -3.59 8.99 9.44
CA GLU A 169 -3.43 10.40 9.08
C GLU A 169 -2.58 10.49 7.83
N ILE A 170 -3.22 10.77 6.69
CA ILE A 170 -2.57 10.88 5.38
C ILE A 170 -2.43 12.36 5.04
N ASP A 171 -1.22 12.89 5.15
CA ASP A 171 -0.86 14.25 4.72
C ASP A 171 0.05 14.16 3.49
N VAL A 172 -0.54 14.29 2.29
CA VAL A 172 0.18 14.21 1.02
C VAL A 172 0.03 15.53 0.26
N PRO A 173 1.12 16.29 0.05
CA PRO A 173 1.07 17.55 -0.69
C PRO A 173 0.51 17.36 -2.10
N GLY A 174 -0.52 18.13 -2.46
CA GLY A 174 -1.16 18.06 -3.79
C GLY A 174 -2.16 16.92 -3.96
N PHE A 175 -2.46 16.17 -2.89
CA PHE A 175 -3.67 15.36 -2.79
C PHE A 175 -4.70 16.17 -1.99
N ASP A 176 -5.54 16.95 -2.67
CA ASP A 176 -6.64 17.67 -2.01
C ASP A 176 -7.65 16.64 -1.49
N ALA A 177 -7.46 16.23 -0.24
CA ALA A 177 -8.50 15.64 0.59
C ALA A 177 -9.55 16.75 0.75
N GLY A 178 -10.61 16.71 -0.05
CA GLY A 178 -11.58 17.80 -0.14
C GLY A 178 -11.94 18.33 1.24
N ASP A 179 -11.72 19.62 1.45
CA ASP A 179 -12.08 20.33 2.67
C ASP A 179 -13.53 19.96 3.03
N ALA A 180 -13.71 19.25 4.14
CA ALA A 180 -15.01 19.12 4.78
C ALA A 180 -15.40 20.47 5.40
N GLN A 181 -15.70 21.47 4.55
CA GLN A 181 -16.25 22.75 4.98
C GLN A 181 -17.75 22.63 5.23
N GLY A 182 -18.08 22.27 6.48
CA GLY A 182 -19.31 22.72 7.14
C GLY A 182 -19.01 24.02 7.90
N SER A 183 -19.44 25.14 7.32
CA SER A 183 -19.32 26.51 7.84
C SER A 183 -19.80 26.71 9.30
N SER A 184 -18.97 27.34 10.12
CA SER A 184 -19.37 28.51 10.94
C SER A 184 -18.13 29.28 11.43
N SER A 185 -18.09 30.56 11.07
CA SER A 185 -17.28 31.67 11.62
C SER A 185 -16.88 31.50 13.11
N ASP A 186 -15.68 31.87 13.55
CA ASP A 186 -15.19 33.25 13.65
C ASP A 186 -13.72 33.30 14.15
N SER A 187 -13.04 34.42 13.87
CA SER A 187 -11.88 34.97 14.59
C SER A 187 -10.45 34.45 14.35
N GLN A 188 -9.61 35.44 14.02
CA GLN A 188 -8.17 35.45 13.79
C GLN A 188 -7.34 34.83 14.92
N HIS A 189 -6.29 34.08 14.59
CA HIS A 189 -4.92 34.28 15.07
C HIS A 189 -3.98 33.35 14.30
N GLY A 190 -2.91 33.92 13.73
CA GLY A 190 -1.96 33.19 12.91
C GLY A 190 -1.17 32.14 13.69
N PHE A 191 -1.02 30.97 13.09
CA PHE A 191 0.06 30.03 13.38
C PHE A 191 0.38 29.28 12.08
N LEU A 192 1.53 29.60 11.47
CA LEU A 192 2.17 28.74 10.48
C LEU A 192 2.66 27.49 11.24
N SER A 193 1.88 26.40 11.20
CA SER A 193 2.36 25.09 11.63
C SER A 193 2.97 24.39 10.41
N VAL A 194 4.27 24.62 10.21
CA VAL A 194 5.09 23.76 9.34
C VAL A 194 5.25 22.43 10.09
N ILE A 195 4.44 21.42 9.74
CA ILE A 195 4.68 20.05 10.20
C ILE A 195 5.58 19.39 9.15
N ALA A 196 6.75 18.97 9.61
CA ALA A 196 7.77 18.37 8.78
C ALA A 196 7.32 17.02 8.22
N VAL A 197 7.39 16.86 6.89
CA VAL A 197 7.44 15.55 6.23
C VAL A 197 8.73 14.88 6.69
N ALA A 198 8.62 13.90 7.58
CA ALA A 198 9.78 13.11 8.00
C ALA A 198 10.02 12.00 6.95
N PRO A 199 11.19 11.94 6.30
CA PRO A 199 11.55 10.76 5.51
C PRO A 199 11.59 9.54 6.43
N ALA A 200 10.90 8.46 6.05
CA ALA A 200 10.88 7.23 6.82
C ALA A 200 12.29 6.62 6.87
N ARG A 201 12.99 6.84 7.99
CA ARG A 201 14.37 6.40 8.18
C ARG A 201 14.40 4.93 8.58
N ILE A 202 14.26 4.02 7.60
CA ILE A 202 14.64 2.62 7.80
C ILE A 202 16.16 2.54 7.61
N SER A 203 16.91 2.68 8.71
CA SER A 203 18.35 2.48 8.73
C SER A 203 18.67 1.02 9.02
N HIS A 204 19.23 0.32 8.03
CA HIS A 204 19.81 -1.01 8.21
C HIS A 204 21.21 -0.86 8.82
N THR A 205 21.38 -1.27 10.08
CA THR A 205 22.71 -1.47 10.66
C THR A 205 23.10 -2.94 10.51
N TRP A 206 24.25 -3.15 9.86
CA TRP A 206 24.93 -4.43 9.69
C TRP A 206 25.38 -5.04 11.02
#